data_AF-A0A7S1DKM9-F1
#
_entry.id   AF-A0A7S1DKM9-F1
#
_cell.length_a   1.000
_cell.length_b   1.000
_cell.length_c   1.000
_cell.angle_alpha   90.00
_cell.angle_beta   90.00
_cell.angle_gamma   90.00
#
_symmetry.space_group_name_H-M   'P 1'
#
loop_
_entity.id
_entity.type
_entity.pdbx_description
1 polymer ?
#
loop_
_entity_poly.entity_id
_entity_poly.type
_entity_poly.pdbx_seq_one_letter_code
_entity_poly.pdbx_strand_id
1 'polypeptide(L)'
;HVSVVSQEGLEYLRSCPAGKWDIAILDVNAQSPDSPLEAPPEDFVTREALGELARVTKGGGVAVINLLCSDPALFTTILQRVQDAFHGTVCTLRDTGENADENCLLFALNMRDPDWPPATK
;
A
#
# COMPACT_ATOMS: atom_id res chain seq x y z
N HIS A 1 2.68 5.51 22.43
CA HIS A 1 3.79 4.56 22.57
C HIS A 1 4.29 4.22 21.18
N VAL A 2 5.59 4.31 20.92
CA VAL A 2 6.18 4.01 19.61
C VAL A 2 7.23 2.92 19.81
N SER A 3 7.16 1.87 19.01
CA SER A 3 8.14 0.78 18.99
C SER A 3 8.85 0.77 17.65
N VAL A 4 10.18 0.67 17.67
CA VAL A 4 11.00 0.56 16.47
C VAL A 4 11.47 -0.89 16.35
N VAL A 5 11.31 -1.47 15.17
CA VAL A 5 11.80 -2.80 14.82
C VAL A 5 12.79 -2.63 13.68
N SER A 6 14.00 -3.18 13.83
CA SER A 6 15.00 -3.20 12.76
C SER A 6 15.02 -4.59 12.14
N GLN A 7 14.41 -4.71 10.97
CA GLN A 7 14.29 -5.95 10.19
C GLN A 7 14.07 -5.56 8.72
N GLU A 8 14.31 -6.48 7.79
CA GLU A 8 13.84 -6.37 6.41
C GLU A 8 12.30 -6.27 6.39
N GLY A 9 11.77 -5.33 5.60
CA GLY A 9 10.36 -4.95 5.64
C GLY A 9 9.41 -6.03 5.15
N LEU A 10 9.75 -6.75 4.08
CA LEU A 10 8.93 -7.83 3.54
C LEU A 10 8.93 -9.06 4.45
N GLU A 11 10.07 -9.41 5.06
CA GLU A 11 10.15 -10.44 6.10
C GLU A 11 9.29 -10.09 7.31
N TYR A 12 9.36 -8.84 7.78
CA TYR A 12 8.52 -8.37 8.88
C TYR A 12 7.04 -8.49 8.52
N LEU A 13 6.66 -8.09 7.31
CA LEU A 13 5.28 -8.17 6.82
C LEU A 13 4.74 -9.60 6.84
N ARG A 14 5.52 -10.56 6.32
CA ARG A 14 5.18 -12.00 6.34
C ARG A 14 5.04 -12.57 7.75
N SER A 15 5.87 -12.09 8.69
CA SER A 15 5.82 -12.54 10.09
C SER A 15 4.68 -11.92 10.91
N CYS A 16 4.10 -10.82 10.44
CA CYS A 16 3.06 -10.11 11.17
C CYS A 16 1.75 -10.91 11.22
N PRO A 17 1.08 -11.00 12.38
CA PRO A 17 -0.27 -11.53 12.49
C PRO A 17 -1.26 -10.83 11.54
N ALA A 18 -2.23 -11.59 11.04
CA ALA A 18 -3.32 -11.04 10.23
C ALA A 18 -4.19 -10.08 11.06
N GLY A 19 -4.71 -9.03 10.44
CA GLY A 19 -5.59 -8.05 11.10
C GLY A 19 -4.95 -7.37 12.31
N LYS A 20 -3.63 -7.20 12.33
CA LYS A 20 -2.91 -6.56 13.42
C LYS A 20 -3.13 -5.05 13.44
N TRP A 21 -3.18 -4.42 12.26
CA TRP A 21 -3.08 -2.97 12.13
C TRP A 21 -4.37 -2.34 11.61
N ASP A 22 -4.84 -1.29 12.26
CA ASP A 22 -5.94 -0.44 11.75
C ASP A 22 -5.48 0.40 10.55
N ILE A 23 -4.20 0.84 10.58
CA ILE A 23 -3.55 1.58 9.50
C ILE A 23 -2.18 0.95 9.24
N ALA A 24 -1.89 0.65 7.98
CA ALA A 24 -0.55 0.25 7.52
C ALA A 24 -0.02 1.32 6.57
N ILE A 25 1.22 1.77 6.77
CA ILE A 25 1.85 2.78 5.90
C ILE A 25 3.07 2.16 5.24
N LEU A 26 3.11 2.21 3.91
CA LEU A 26 4.23 1.80 3.09
C LEU A 26 4.88 3.06 2.50
N ASP A 27 5.96 3.49 3.15
CA ASP A 27 6.77 4.64 2.75
C ASP A 27 8.25 4.21 2.70
N VAL A 28 8.55 3.44 1.65
CA VAL A 28 9.89 2.91 1.38
C VAL A 28 10.36 3.53 0.08
N ASN A 29 11.58 4.04 0.03
CA ASN A 29 12.15 4.61 -1.19
C ASN A 29 13.17 3.64 -1.79
N ALA A 30 13.12 3.42 -3.09
CA ALA A 30 14.13 2.71 -3.86
C ALA A 30 15.32 3.64 -4.08
N GLN A 31 16.52 3.19 -3.74
CA GLN A 31 17.76 3.96 -3.97
C GLN A 31 18.25 3.83 -5.43
N SER A 32 17.34 3.81 -6.41
CA SER A 32 17.67 3.59 -7.82
C SER A 32 17.13 4.73 -8.68
N PRO A 33 17.98 5.71 -9.07
CA PRO A 33 17.54 6.88 -9.85
C PRO A 33 17.10 6.55 -11.28
N ASP A 34 17.42 5.36 -11.78
CA ASP A 34 17.06 4.92 -13.15
C ASP A 34 15.77 4.06 -13.18
N SER A 35 15.14 3.83 -12.03
CA SER A 35 13.90 3.05 -11.97
C SER A 35 12.69 3.94 -12.30
N PRO A 36 11.76 3.50 -13.17
CA PRO A 36 10.50 4.22 -13.37
C PRO A 36 9.60 4.20 -12.13
N LEU A 37 9.91 3.35 -11.15
CA LEU A 37 9.28 3.25 -9.85
C LEU A 37 10.33 3.56 -8.77
N GLU A 38 10.25 4.77 -8.22
CA GLU A 38 11.18 5.24 -7.19
C GLU A 38 10.68 4.87 -5.80
N ALA A 39 9.36 4.86 -5.55
CA ALA A 39 8.81 4.45 -4.26
C ALA A 39 7.46 3.74 -4.45
N PRO A 40 7.21 2.60 -3.78
CA PRO A 40 8.18 1.73 -3.12
C PRO A 40 8.99 0.91 -4.14
N PRO A 41 10.05 0.21 -3.71
CA PRO A 41 10.72 -0.76 -4.59
C PRO A 41 9.75 -1.82 -5.12
N GLU A 42 10.05 -2.40 -6.29
CA GLU A 42 9.11 -3.25 -7.04
C GLU A 42 8.63 -4.49 -6.25
N ASP A 43 9.48 -5.06 -5.41
CA ASP A 43 9.19 -6.22 -4.56
C ASP A 43 8.05 -5.94 -3.56
N PHE A 44 7.89 -4.69 -3.10
CA PHE A 44 6.78 -4.26 -2.23
C PHE A 44 5.43 -4.11 -2.95
N VAL A 45 5.41 -4.02 -4.28
CA VAL A 45 4.18 -3.88 -5.11
C VAL A 45 3.90 -5.12 -5.96
N THR A 46 4.51 -6.25 -5.60
CA THR A 46 4.13 -7.57 -6.11
C THR A 46 2.75 -7.96 -5.57
N ARG A 47 2.06 -8.87 -6.27
CA ARG A 47 0.77 -9.41 -5.80
C ARG A 47 0.89 -10.10 -4.43
N GLU A 48 2.01 -10.77 -4.18
CA GLU A 48 2.31 -11.41 -2.90
C GLU A 48 2.46 -10.37 -1.78
N ALA A 49 3.34 -9.38 -1.94
CA ALA A 49 3.58 -8.36 -0.92
C ALA A 49 2.33 -7.53 -0.61
N LEU A 50 1.57 -7.13 -1.64
CA LEU A 50 0.29 -6.43 -1.45
C LEU A 50 -0.76 -7.32 -0.77
N GLY A 51 -0.76 -8.63 -1.08
CA GLY A 51 -1.60 -9.61 -0.41
C GLY A 51 -1.27 -9.74 1.09
N GLU A 52 0.01 -9.74 1.44
CA GLU A 52 0.49 -9.73 2.82
C GLU A 52 0.15 -8.40 3.53
N LEU A 53 0.29 -7.26 2.85
CA LEU A 53 -0.10 -5.95 3.37
C LEU A 53 -1.60 -5.88 3.67
N ALA A 54 -2.44 -6.38 2.76
CA ALA A 54 -3.87 -6.50 2.98
C ALA A 54 -4.20 -7.49 4.11
N ARG A 55 -3.43 -8.58 4.26
CA ARG A 55 -3.63 -9.58 5.33
C ARG A 55 -3.36 -8.99 6.71
N VAL A 56 -2.30 -8.21 6.88
CA VAL A 56 -1.94 -7.62 8.20
C VAL A 56 -2.80 -6.41 8.56
N THR A 57 -3.39 -5.75 7.56
CA THR A 57 -4.36 -4.68 7.75
C THR A 57 -5.70 -5.29 8.17
N LYS A 58 -6.38 -4.71 9.16
CA LYS A 58 -7.71 -5.18 9.60
C LYS A 58 -8.76 -4.99 8.51
N GLY A 59 -9.84 -5.76 8.58
CA GLY A 59 -11.08 -5.44 7.85
C GLY A 59 -11.56 -4.04 8.23
N GLY A 60 -11.88 -3.22 7.23
CA GLY A 60 -12.19 -1.80 7.41
C GLY A 60 -10.99 -0.89 7.71
N GLY A 61 -9.80 -1.46 7.91
CA GLY A 61 -8.55 -0.71 8.03
C GLY A 61 -8.07 -0.16 6.68
N VAL A 62 -7.07 0.71 6.72
CA VAL A 62 -6.54 1.38 5.52
C VAL A 62 -5.05 1.14 5.36
N ALA A 63 -4.63 0.76 4.16
CA ALA A 63 -3.23 0.87 3.77
C ALA A 63 -2.99 2.18 3.03
N VAL A 64 -1.95 2.90 3.44
CA VAL A 64 -1.46 4.12 2.77
C VAL A 64 -0.14 3.78 2.10
N ILE A 65 -0.06 3.94 0.79
CA ILE A 65 1.14 3.63 0.00
C ILE A 65 1.62 4.92 -0.66
N ASN A 66 2.86 5.31 -0.36
CA ASN A 66 3.53 6.36 -1.11
C ASN A 66 4.04 5.77 -2.43
N LEU A 67 3.46 6.21 -3.55
CA LEU A 67 3.79 5.71 -4.89
C LEU A 67 4.40 6.84 -5.73
N LEU A 68 5.71 6.79 -5.95
CA LEU A 68 6.45 7.66 -6.86
C LEU A 68 6.79 6.86 -8.12
N CYS A 69 6.08 7.14 -9.21
CA CYS A 69 6.16 6.38 -10.44
C CYS A 69 6.00 7.28 -11.66
N SER A 70 7.04 7.37 -12.49
CA SER A 70 7.09 8.19 -13.71
C SER A 70 6.40 7.53 -14.90
N ASP A 71 6.30 6.20 -14.90
CA ASP A 71 5.62 5.44 -15.95
C ASP A 71 4.12 5.28 -15.66
N PRO A 72 3.22 5.88 -16.48
CA PRO A 72 1.77 5.78 -16.29
C PRO A 72 1.20 4.36 -16.44
N ALA A 73 1.81 3.52 -17.30
CA ALA A 73 1.37 2.14 -17.53
C ALA A 73 1.72 1.25 -16.32
N LEU A 74 2.92 1.45 -15.77
CA LEU A 74 3.33 0.80 -14.52
C LEU A 74 2.47 1.26 -13.36
N PHE A 75 2.22 2.57 -13.22
CA PHE A 75 1.32 3.11 -12.19
C PHE A 75 -0.06 2.44 -12.23
N THR A 76 -0.66 2.36 -13.43
CA THR A 76 -1.98 1.72 -13.63
C THR A 76 -1.95 0.24 -13.24
N THR A 77 -0.86 -0.45 -13.58
CA THR A 77 -0.65 -1.86 -13.21
C THR A 77 -0.56 -2.04 -11.70
N ILE A 78 0.18 -1.19 -10.99
CA ILE A 78 0.30 -1.22 -9.54
C ILE A 78 -1.05 -0.91 -8.88
N LEU A 79 -1.74 0.12 -9.37
CA LEU A 79 -3.07 0.49 -8.86
C LEU A 79 -4.05 -0.70 -8.96
N GLN A 80 -4.08 -1.41 -10.08
CA GLN A 80 -4.90 -2.60 -10.24
C GLN A 80 -4.51 -3.70 -9.24
N ARG A 81 -3.22 -3.95 -9.03
CA ARG A 81 -2.76 -4.94 -8.04
C ARG A 81 -3.19 -4.57 -6.61
N VAL A 82 -3.15 -3.28 -6.26
CA VAL A 82 -3.61 -2.80 -4.95
C VAL A 82 -5.12 -3.00 -4.82
N GLN A 83 -5.91 -2.65 -5.84
CA GLN A 83 -7.36 -2.90 -5.85
C GLN A 83 -7.67 -4.39 -5.69
N ASP A 84 -6.99 -5.26 -6.44
CA ASP A 84 -7.14 -6.72 -6.35
C ASP A 84 -6.76 -7.26 -4.95
N ALA A 85 -5.74 -6.70 -4.30
CA ALA A 85 -5.29 -7.16 -3.00
C ALA A 85 -6.25 -6.77 -1.87
N PHE A 86 -6.83 -5.58 -1.92
CA PHE A 86 -7.64 -5.03 -0.82
C PHE A 86 -9.15 -5.27 -1.01
N HIS A 87 -9.59 -5.77 -2.17
CA HIS A 87 -11.02 -5.96 -2.53
C HIS A 87 -11.87 -4.70 -2.32
N GLY A 88 -11.24 -3.53 -2.33
CA GLY A 88 -11.84 -2.30 -1.85
C GLY A 88 -11.54 -1.11 -2.72
N THR A 89 -12.08 0.02 -2.30
CA THR A 89 -11.84 1.30 -2.97
C THR A 89 -10.40 1.74 -2.74
N VAL A 90 -9.74 2.15 -3.81
CA VAL A 90 -8.47 2.87 -3.75
C VAL A 90 -8.71 4.32 -4.14
N CYS A 91 -8.46 5.23 -3.21
CA CYS A 91 -8.44 6.66 -3.48
C CYS A 91 -7.00 7.10 -3.75
N THR A 92 -6.81 8.03 -4.68
CA THR A 92 -5.50 8.59 -5.00
C THR A 92 -5.47 10.07 -4.63
N LEU A 93 -4.41 10.50 -3.95
CA LEU A 93 -4.11 11.91 -3.75
C LEU A 93 -2.80 12.23 -4.48
N ARG A 94 -2.87 13.19 -5.40
CA ARG A 94 -1.73 13.68 -6.19
C ARG A 94 -1.72 15.20 -6.13
N ASP A 95 -0.54 15.79 -6.15
CA ASP A 95 -0.42 17.20 -6.49
C ASP A 95 -0.78 17.39 -7.97
N THR A 96 -1.55 18.44 -8.27
CA THR A 96 -1.95 18.82 -9.63
C THR A 96 -1.50 20.24 -9.98
N GLY A 97 -0.64 20.85 -9.16
CA GLY A 97 -0.08 22.17 -9.38
C GLY A 97 0.92 22.22 -10.54
N GLU A 98 1.37 23.43 -10.88
CA GLU A 98 2.35 23.67 -11.96
C GLU A 98 3.73 23.04 -11.70
N ASN A 99 4.01 22.68 -10.43
CA ASN A 99 5.22 21.97 -10.00
C ASN A 99 4.90 20.60 -9.40
N ALA A 100 3.81 19.96 -9.83
CA ALA A 100 3.40 18.66 -9.32
C ALA A 100 4.57 17.67 -9.41
N ASP A 101 4.92 17.07 -8.27
CA ASP A 101 5.80 15.92 -8.26
C ASP A 101 5.03 14.66 -8.66
N GLU A 102 5.75 13.60 -9.00
CA GLU A 102 5.13 12.34 -9.42
C GLU A 102 4.61 11.52 -8.24
N ASN A 103 4.67 12.06 -7.02
CA ASN A 103 4.20 11.39 -5.81
C ASN A 103 2.67 11.27 -5.84
N CYS A 104 2.23 10.05 -5.57
CA CYS A 104 0.83 9.70 -5.46
C CYS A 104 0.61 8.89 -4.18
N LEU A 105 -0.17 9.43 -3.25
CA LEU A 105 -0.61 8.67 -2.09
C LEU A 105 -1.81 7.81 -2.48
N LEU A 106 -1.67 6.50 -2.36
CA LEU A 106 -2.76 5.56 -2.51
C LEU A 106 -3.35 5.22 -1.13
N PHE A 107 -4.66 5.35 -1.00
CA PHE A 107 -5.41 4.94 0.19
C PHE A 107 -6.27 3.73 -0.19
N ALA A 108 -5.89 2.54 0.26
CA ALA A 108 -6.59 1.30 -0.02
C ALA A 108 -7.38 0.83 1.21
N LEU A 109 -8.70 0.87 1.13
CA LEU A 109 -9.59 0.35 2.18
C LEU A 109 -9.65 -1.18 2.10
N ASN A 110 -9.36 -1.86 3.21
CA ASN A 110 -9.36 -3.32 3.23
C ASN A 110 -10.76 -3.88 3.46
N MET A 111 -11.35 -4.42 2.39
CA MET A 111 -12.70 -5.01 2.39
C MET A 111 -12.65 -6.55 2.40
N ARG A 112 -11.50 -7.16 2.72
CA ARG A 112 -11.36 -8.63 2.75
C ARG A 112 -12.14 -9.31 3.87
N ASP A 113 -12.68 -8.56 4.82
CA ASP A 113 -13.56 -9.11 5.84
C ASP A 113 -15.00 -9.20 5.30
N PRO A 114 -15.56 -10.41 5.10
CA PRO A 114 -16.93 -10.57 4.61
C PRO A 114 -17.98 -9.98 5.58
N ASP A 115 -17.62 -9.77 6.85
CA ASP A 115 -18.49 -9.17 7.86
C ASP A 115 -18.37 -7.63 7.90
N TRP A 116 -17.66 -7.02 6.93
CA TRP A 116 -17.48 -5.56 6.82
C TRP A 116 -18.31 -4.93 5.68
N PRO A 117 -19.01 -3.80 5.92
CA PRO A 117 -19.12 -3.09 7.20
C PRO A 117 -19.95 -3.90 8.20
N PRO A 118 -19.63 -3.83 9.51
CA PRO A 118 -20.37 -4.57 10.53
C PRO A 118 -21.85 -4.21 10.44
N ALA A 119 -22.70 -5.22 10.51
CA ALA A 119 -24.15 -5.02 10.54
C ALA A 119 -24.49 -3.96 11.59
N THR A 120 -25.08 -2.85 11.15
CA THR A 120 -25.60 -1.81 12.04
C THR A 120 -26.61 -2.45 12.97
N LYS A 121 -26.28 -2.54 14.26
CA LYS A 121 -27.24 -2.89 15.32
C LYS A 121 -28.28 -1.80 15.51
#